data_AF-A0A2D5TIF4-F1
#
_entry.id   AF-A0A2D5TIF4-F1
#
_cell.length_a   1.000
_cell.length_b   1.000
_cell.length_c   1.000
_cell.angle_alpha   90.00
_cell.angle_beta   90.00
_cell.angle_gamma   90.00
#
_symmetry.space_group_name_H-M   'P 1'
#
loop_
_entity.id
_entity.type
_entity.pdbx_description
1 polymer ?
#
loop_
_entity_poly.entity_id
_entity_poly.type
_entity_poly.pdbx_seq_one_letter_code
_entity_poly.pdbx_strand_id
1 'polypeptide(L)'
;MGEPIKIYDLAVRMVELSGLSLKDESNPEGDIEIQITGLRPGEKLYEELLIGNEPHPTVHARIMRGSEGSLNIETLANNLEILKNLVAAQRFDLVQNFLVKNVIGYDPKKIVDWIFSSTN
;
A
#
# COMPACT_ATOMS: atom_id res chain seq x y z
N MET A 1 14.52 0.86 -11.84
CA MET A 1 13.39 -0.08 -11.98
C MET A 1 12.80 0.10 -13.39
N GLY A 2 11.95 -0.82 -13.85
CA GLY A 2 11.24 -0.66 -15.12
C GLY A 2 10.09 0.35 -15.01
N GLU A 3 9.34 0.50 -16.09
CA GLU A 3 8.18 1.39 -16.14
C GLU A 3 7.06 0.94 -15.18
N PRO A 4 6.34 1.90 -14.55
CA PRO A 4 5.18 1.57 -13.73
C PRO A 4 4.09 0.90 -14.59
N ILE A 5 3.38 -0.05 -13.99
CA ILE A 5 2.31 -0.80 -14.66
C ILE A 5 0.96 -0.33 -14.12
N LYS A 6 0.03 -0.01 -15.03
CA LYS A 6 -1.36 0.29 -14.66
C LYS A 6 -2.11 -1.01 -14.34
N ILE A 7 -2.80 -1.03 -13.19
CA ILE A 7 -3.58 -2.20 -12.76
C ILE A 7 -4.71 -2.52 -13.75
N TYR A 8 -5.31 -1.51 -14.37
CA TYR A 8 -6.35 -1.71 -15.39
C TYR A 8 -5.81 -2.49 -16.60
N ASP A 9 -4.68 -2.06 -17.17
CA ASP A 9 -4.05 -2.72 -18.32
C ASP A 9 -3.64 -4.16 -17.98
N LEU A 10 -3.18 -4.39 -16.74
CA LEU A 10 -2.89 -5.72 -16.23
C LEU A 10 -4.15 -6.60 -16.20
N ALA A 11 -5.27 -6.09 -15.68
CA ALA A 11 -6.52 -6.82 -15.61
C ALA A 11 -7.05 -7.20 -17.01
N VAL A 12 -7.03 -6.27 -17.96
CA VAL A 12 -7.39 -6.54 -19.37
C VAL A 12 -6.51 -7.66 -19.93
N ARG A 13 -5.19 -7.56 -19.74
CA ARG A 13 -4.26 -8.58 -20.22
C ARG A 13 -4.47 -9.94 -19.58
N MET A 14 -4.89 -10.00 -18.32
CA MET A 14 -5.23 -11.25 -17.66
C MET A 14 -6.47 -11.93 -18.27
N VAL A 15 -7.48 -11.14 -18.66
CA VAL A 15 -8.67 -11.65 -19.38
C VAL A 15 -8.24 -12.26 -20.72
N GLU A 16 -7.50 -11.52 -21.52
CA GLU A 16 -7.01 -11.96 -22.84
C GLU A 16 -6.14 -13.22 -22.76
N LEU A 17 -5.20 -13.26 -21.81
CA LEU A 17 -4.31 -14.41 -21.59
C LEU A 17 -5.06 -15.66 -21.12
N SER A 18 -6.26 -15.49 -20.56
CA SER A 18 -7.14 -16.60 -20.18
C SER A 18 -7.96 -17.14 -21.37
N GLY A 19 -7.79 -16.57 -22.56
CA GLY A 19 -8.57 -16.92 -23.75
C GLY A 19 -10.01 -16.39 -23.72
N LEU A 20 -10.27 -15.41 -22.86
CA LEU A 20 -11.58 -14.78 -22.69
C LEU A 20 -11.57 -13.38 -23.28
N SER A 21 -12.74 -12.88 -23.60
CA SER A 21 -12.94 -11.56 -24.18
C SER A 21 -13.41 -10.56 -23.14
N LEU A 22 -12.93 -9.32 -23.25
CA LEU A 22 -13.39 -8.22 -22.41
C LEU A 22 -14.81 -7.83 -22.83
N LYS A 23 -15.68 -7.65 -21.85
CA LYS A 23 -17.02 -7.11 -22.02
C LYS A 23 -16.99 -5.60 -21.80
N ASP A 24 -17.27 -4.84 -22.86
CA ASP A 24 -17.32 -3.37 -22.86
C ASP A 24 -18.34 -2.84 -23.88
N GLU A 25 -18.41 -1.52 -24.06
CA GLU A 25 -19.35 -0.88 -25.00
C GLU A 25 -19.15 -1.31 -26.46
N SER A 26 -17.92 -1.70 -26.84
CA SER A 26 -17.58 -2.16 -28.18
C SER A 26 -17.79 -3.67 -28.36
N ASN A 27 -17.72 -4.44 -27.27
CA ASN A 27 -17.95 -5.87 -27.23
C ASN A 27 -18.95 -6.25 -26.10
N PRO A 28 -20.26 -6.00 -26.28
CA PRO A 28 -21.26 -6.25 -25.24
C PRO A 28 -21.46 -7.74 -24.92
N GLU A 29 -21.10 -8.63 -25.84
CA GLU A 29 -21.18 -10.09 -25.69
C GLU A 29 -19.90 -10.71 -25.10
N GLY A 30 -18.98 -9.88 -24.58
CA GLY A 30 -17.75 -10.36 -23.96
C GLY A 30 -17.97 -11.19 -22.70
N ASP A 31 -16.96 -11.96 -22.33
CA ASP A 31 -17.02 -12.94 -21.22
C ASP A 31 -16.88 -12.28 -19.84
N ILE A 32 -16.00 -11.29 -19.70
CA ILE A 32 -15.64 -10.68 -18.42
C ILE A 32 -15.73 -9.16 -18.48
N GLU A 33 -16.54 -8.57 -17.60
CA GLU A 33 -16.61 -7.11 -17.37
C GLU A 33 -15.61 -6.68 -16.29
N ILE A 34 -14.96 -5.53 -16.47
CA ILE A 34 -14.14 -4.87 -15.44
C ILE A 34 -14.94 -3.73 -14.83
N GLN A 35 -15.31 -3.86 -13.55
CA GLN A 35 -16.03 -2.83 -12.81
C GLN A 35 -15.08 -2.00 -11.93
N ILE A 36 -15.18 -0.67 -12.02
CA ILE A 36 -14.37 0.24 -11.21
C ILE A 36 -15.07 0.51 -9.87
N THR A 37 -14.50 -0.01 -8.79
CA THR A 37 -15.06 0.12 -7.42
C THR A 37 -14.52 1.32 -6.64
N GLY A 38 -13.59 2.09 -7.23
CA GLY A 38 -12.89 3.18 -6.55
C GLY A 38 -11.77 2.70 -5.61
N LEU A 39 -11.05 3.67 -5.03
CA LEU A 39 -9.97 3.40 -4.07
C LEU A 39 -10.54 3.14 -2.67
N ARG A 40 -10.03 2.11 -2.01
CA ARG A 40 -10.28 1.85 -0.60
C ARG A 40 -9.54 2.88 0.25
N PRO A 41 -10.04 3.25 1.44
CA PRO A 41 -9.33 4.21 2.26
C PRO A 41 -7.99 3.69 2.75
N GLY A 42 -6.99 4.56 2.76
CA GLY A 42 -5.60 4.19 2.95
C GLY A 42 -4.88 3.78 1.67
N GLU A 43 -5.57 3.47 0.57
CA GLU A 43 -4.91 3.17 -0.70
C GLU A 43 -4.31 4.42 -1.36
N LYS A 44 -3.20 4.19 -2.06
CA LYS A 44 -2.53 5.15 -2.93
C LYS A 44 -2.77 4.75 -4.38
N LEU A 45 -2.98 5.74 -5.26
CA LEU A 45 -3.10 5.51 -6.70
C LEU A 45 -1.74 5.20 -7.35
N TYR A 46 -0.67 5.71 -6.74
CA TYR A 46 0.70 5.51 -7.15
C TYR A 46 1.55 5.21 -5.91
N GLU A 47 2.42 4.22 -6.00
CA GLU A 47 3.44 3.99 -4.99
C GLU A 47 4.61 4.95 -5.19
N GLU A 48 5.28 5.29 -4.09
CA GLU A 48 6.50 6.08 -4.13
C GLU A 48 7.67 5.21 -4.58
N LEU A 49 8.58 5.78 -5.37
CA LEU A 49 9.81 5.08 -5.74
C LEU A 49 10.67 4.90 -4.49
N LEU A 50 11.00 3.64 -4.16
CA LEU A 50 11.91 3.25 -3.05
C LEU A 50 13.32 3.86 -3.14
N ILE A 51 13.60 4.59 -4.21
CA ILE A 51 14.85 5.32 -4.43
C ILE A 51 14.68 6.70 -3.80
N GLY A 52 14.54 6.72 -2.47
CA GLY A 52 14.46 7.96 -1.69
C GLY A 52 15.78 8.74 -1.78
N ASN A 53 15.62 10.06 -1.94
CA ASN A 53 16.53 11.21 -1.80
C ASN A 53 18.04 11.17 -2.12
N GLU A 54 18.71 10.03 -2.26
CA GLU A 54 20.13 9.88 -2.63
C GLU A 54 20.52 8.38 -2.62
N PRO A 55 20.07 7.58 -3.60
CA PRO A 55 20.43 6.18 -3.69
C PRO A 55 21.93 6.01 -3.94
N HIS A 56 22.56 5.10 -3.21
CA HIS A 56 23.97 4.80 -3.41
C HIS A 56 24.12 3.61 -4.38
N PRO A 57 25.02 3.69 -5.36
CA PRO A 57 25.26 2.59 -6.29
C PRO A 57 25.87 1.39 -5.56
N THR A 58 25.64 0.20 -6.10
CA THR A 58 26.36 -1.01 -5.71
C THR A 58 27.13 -1.58 -6.91
N VAL A 59 27.85 -2.69 -6.71
CA VAL A 59 28.56 -3.38 -7.80
C VAL A 59 27.62 -3.83 -8.92
N HIS A 60 26.38 -4.18 -8.60
CA HIS A 60 25.41 -4.64 -9.59
C HIS A 60 24.49 -3.50 -10.02
N ALA A 61 24.43 -3.20 -11.33
CA ALA A 61 23.70 -2.06 -11.88
C ALA A 61 22.19 -2.02 -11.57
N ARG A 62 21.59 -3.17 -11.25
CA ARG A 62 20.16 -3.27 -10.86
C ARG A 62 19.93 -3.24 -9.34
N ILE A 63 20.97 -3.09 -8.53
CA ILE A 63 20.90 -3.05 -7.07
C ILE A 63 21.40 -1.70 -6.59
N MET A 64 20.57 -0.99 -5.83
CA MET A 64 20.89 0.30 -5.20
C MET A 64 20.67 0.19 -3.70
N ARG A 65 21.42 0.98 -2.92
CA ARG A 65 21.25 1.08 -1.47
C ARG A 65 20.50 2.36 -1.14
N GLY A 66 19.34 2.22 -0.50
CA GLY A 66 18.63 3.34 0.13
C GLY A 66 19.34 3.79 1.41
N SER A 67 19.26 5.09 1.70
CA SER A 67 19.74 5.65 2.97
C SER A 67 18.53 6.15 3.75
N GLU A 68 18.21 5.48 4.84
CA GLU A 68 17.08 5.82 5.70
C GLU A 68 17.56 6.03 7.14
N GLY A 69 16.92 6.96 7.84
CA GLY A 69 17.17 7.14 9.26
C GLY A 69 16.61 5.95 10.04
N SER A 70 17.43 5.40 10.94
CA SER A 70 17.01 4.30 11.82
C SER A 70 16.90 4.76 13.28
N LEU A 71 15.90 4.25 14.00
CA LEU A 71 15.84 4.39 15.46
C LEU A 71 16.92 3.53 16.12
N ASN A 72 17.44 3.99 17.27
CA ASN A 72 18.26 3.12 18.11
C ASN A 72 17.40 1.99 18.72
N ILE A 73 18.04 0.87 19.04
CA ILE A 73 17.35 -0.35 19.46
C ILE A 73 16.54 -0.17 20.76
N GLU A 74 17.05 0.64 21.70
CA GLU A 74 16.38 0.90 22.98
C GLU A 74 15.10 1.71 22.80
N THR A 75 15.14 2.74 21.96
CA THR A 75 13.99 3.57 21.59
C THR A 75 12.96 2.75 20.84
N LEU A 76 13.42 1.92 19.89
CA LEU A 76 12.53 1.01 19.17
C LEU A 76 11.85 0.02 20.11
N ALA A 77 12.58 -0.63 21.01
CA ALA A 77 12.04 -1.57 21.98
C ALA A 77 11.00 -0.91 22.90
N ASN A 78 11.31 0.28 23.43
CA ASN A 78 10.38 1.05 24.25
C ASN A 78 9.12 1.44 23.47
N ASN A 79 9.28 1.90 22.23
CA ASN A 79 8.16 2.26 21.37
C ASN A 79 7.25 1.07 21.06
N LEU A 80 7.84 -0.11 20.82
CA LEU A 80 7.07 -1.34 20.57
C LEU A 80 6.29 -1.78 21.81
N GLU A 81 6.86 -1.67 23.01
CA GLU A 81 6.16 -1.99 24.25
C GLU A 81 5.00 -1.03 24.51
N ILE A 82 5.19 0.28 24.28
CA ILE A 82 4.11 1.27 24.35
C ILE A 82 2.99 0.91 23.35
N LEU A 83 3.35 0.66 22.09
CA LEU A 83 2.40 0.33 21.04
C LEU A 83 1.60 -0.94 21.39
N LYS A 84 2.28 -1.98 21.88
CA LYS A 84 1.65 -3.23 22.32
C LYS A 84 0.61 -2.99 23.41
N ASN A 85 0.93 -2.16 24.40
CA ASN A 85 0.01 -1.81 25.48
C ASN A 85 -1.19 -0.97 24.99
N LEU A 86 -0.98 -0.04 24.06
CA LEU A 86 -2.06 0.74 23.45
C LEU A 86 -3.02 -0.13 22.62
N VAL A 87 -2.48 -1.08 21.87
CA VAL A 87 -3.26 -2.05 21.08
C VAL A 87 -4.05 -2.99 22.00
N ALA A 88 -3.42 -3.52 23.04
CA ALA A 88 -4.09 -4.39 24.02
C ALA A 88 -5.24 -3.68 24.73
N ALA A 89 -5.12 -2.37 24.96
CA ALA A 89 -6.16 -1.52 25.53
C ALA A 89 -7.22 -1.05 24.52
N GLN A 90 -7.13 -1.45 23.24
CA GLN A 90 -8.03 -1.04 22.14
C GLN A 90 -8.19 0.48 21.99
N ARG A 91 -7.12 1.23 22.29
CA ARG A 91 -7.09 2.71 22.20
C ARG A 91 -6.64 3.17 20.82
N PHE A 92 -7.46 2.95 19.80
CA PHE A 92 -7.14 3.22 18.39
C PHE A 92 -6.77 4.68 18.10
N ASP A 93 -7.40 5.62 18.79
CA ASP A 93 -7.08 7.05 18.79
C ASP A 93 -5.62 7.30 19.17
N LEU A 94 -5.17 6.66 20.25
CA LEU A 94 -3.80 6.78 20.75
C LEU A 94 -2.80 6.02 19.87
N VAL A 95 -3.19 4.87 19.34
CA VAL A 95 -2.36 4.11 18.38
C VAL A 95 -2.09 4.95 17.14
N GLN A 96 -3.12 5.57 16.55
CA GLN A 96 -2.95 6.40 15.37
C GLN A 96 -2.02 7.59 15.66
N ASN A 97 -2.24 8.31 16.76
CA ASN A 97 -1.39 9.42 17.17
C ASN A 97 0.06 8.98 17.43
N PHE A 98 0.23 7.80 18.03
CA PHE A 98 1.54 7.20 18.26
C PHE A 98 2.28 6.92 16.95
N LEU A 99 1.59 6.35 15.96
CA LEU A 99 2.16 6.07 14.64
C LEU A 99 2.51 7.34 13.89
N VAL A 100 1.64 8.36 13.87
CA VAL A 100 1.92 9.66 13.25
C VAL A 100 3.17 10.31 13.85
N LYS A 101 3.37 10.16 15.16
CA LYS A 101 4.54 10.72 15.86
C LYS A 101 5.84 9.95 15.59
N ASN A 102 5.78 8.61 15.51
CA ASN A 102 6.98 7.77 15.53
C ASN A 102 7.34 7.13 14.18
N VAL A 103 6.45 7.15 13.19
CA VAL A 103 6.67 6.55 11.87
C VAL A 103 6.75 7.66 10.83
N ILE A 104 7.95 7.85 10.28
CA ILE A 104 8.21 8.85 9.24
C ILE A 104 7.39 8.48 8.00
N GLY A 105 6.70 9.46 7.42
CA GLY A 105 5.88 9.27 6.21
C GLY A 105 4.53 8.60 6.45
N TYR A 106 4.15 8.31 7.71
CA TYR A 106 2.81 7.82 8.02
C TYR A 106 1.79 8.96 8.00
N ASP A 107 0.98 8.99 6.95
CA ASP A 107 -0.14 9.93 6.78
C ASP A 107 -1.46 9.15 6.73
N PRO A 108 -2.13 8.93 7.88
CA PRO A 108 -3.33 8.12 7.92
C PRO A 108 -4.51 8.87 7.31
N LYS A 109 -5.10 8.30 6.26
CA LYS A 109 -6.47 8.63 5.86
C LYS A 109 -7.48 8.12 6.90
N LYS A 110 -8.74 8.56 6.79
CA LYS A 110 -9.84 8.13 7.67
C LYS A 110 -9.82 6.61 7.85
N ILE A 111 -9.71 6.15 9.10
CA ILE A 111 -9.77 4.73 9.45
C ILE A 111 -11.16 4.22 9.09
N VAL A 112 -11.22 3.27 8.16
CA VAL A 112 -12.42 2.46 7.93
C VAL A 112 -12.01 1.00 7.94
N ASP A 113 -12.40 0.31 9.00
CA ASP A 113 -12.23 -1.13 9.06
C ASP A 113 -13.40 -1.78 8.32
N TRP A 114 -13.15 -2.32 7.13
CA TRP A 114 -14.16 -3.02 6.33
C TRP A 114 -14.51 -4.40 6.91
N ILE A 115 -13.64 -4.98 7.76
CA ILE A 115 -13.94 -6.23 8.47
C ILE A 115 -15.02 -5.98 9.54
N PHE A 116 -15.13 -4.74 10.03
CA PHE A 116 -16.17 -4.32 10.98
C PHE A 116 -17.43 -3.75 10.30
N SER A 117 -17.33 -3.32 9.04
CA SER A 117 -18.42 -2.67 8.31
C SER A 117 -19.44 -3.65 7.72
N SER A 118 -19.12 -4.95 7.66
CA SER A 118 -20.02 -5.99 7.12
C SER A 118 -21.02 -6.55 8.14
N THR A 119 -21.21 -5.88 9.28
CA THR A 119 -22.31 -6.17 10.20
C THR A 119 -23.24 -4.96 10.30
N ASN A 120 -24.07 -4.76 9.29
CA ASN A 120 -25.38 -4.11 9.39
C ASN A 120 -26.23 -4.42 8.16
#